data_AF-A0A7S4J3S1-F1
#
_entry.id   AF-A0A7S4J3S1-F1
#
_cell.length_a   1.000
_cell.length_b   1.000
_cell.length_c   1.000
_cell.angle_alpha   90.00
_cell.angle_beta   90.00
_cell.angle_gamma   90.00
#
_symmetry.space_group_name_H-M   'P 1'
#
loop_
_entity.id
_entity.type
_entity.pdbx_description
1 polymer ?
#
loop_
_entity_poly.entity_id
_entity_poly.type
_entity_poly.pdbx_seq_one_letter_code
_entity_poly.pdbx_strand_id
1 'polypeptide(L)'
;RDPTINIPRPELFVCSDGDTLVPRASIEDFARHRAECGADVETLCVDNSAHVAHFKSHPEKYTAAVARLLDRLQAQEEAAPAQGTRERVADEGEMRARL
;
A
#
# COMPACT_ATOMS: atom_id res chain seq x y z
N ARG A 1 -4.29 22.20 -5.16
CA ARG A 1 -4.12 20.79 -4.75
C ARG A 1 -3.22 20.80 -3.54
N ASP A 2 -3.62 20.12 -2.47
CA ASP A 2 -2.79 19.98 -1.28
C ASP A 2 -1.55 19.13 -1.63
N PRO A 3 -0.32 19.64 -1.44
CA PRO A 3 0.91 18.93 -1.78
C PRO A 3 1.17 17.70 -0.89
N THR A 4 0.41 17.54 0.21
CA THR A 4 0.46 16.35 1.06
C THR A 4 -0.40 15.20 0.53
N ILE A 5 -1.23 15.45 -0.49
CA ILE A 5 -2.08 14.44 -1.11
C ILE A 5 -1.34 13.80 -2.29
N ASN A 6 -1.32 12.46 -2.30
CA ASN A 6 -0.73 11.64 -3.38
C ASN A 6 0.81 11.72 -3.49
N ILE A 7 1.49 11.88 -2.35
CA ILE A 7 2.96 11.83 -2.25
C ILE A 7 3.47 10.51 -2.88
N PRO A 8 4.52 10.56 -3.71
CA PRO A 8 5.13 9.35 -4.26
C PRO A 8 5.58 8.38 -3.17
N ARG A 9 5.26 7.10 -3.36
CA ARG A 9 5.58 5.98 -2.46
C ARG A 9 5.54 4.66 -3.24
N PRO A 10 5.96 3.54 -2.65
CA PRO A 10 5.67 2.23 -3.19
C PRO A 10 4.17 2.04 -3.38
N GLU A 11 3.78 1.70 -4.60
CA GLU A 11 2.39 1.47 -5.00
C GLU A 11 2.30 0.15 -5.78
N LEU A 12 1.26 -0.63 -5.48
CA LEU A 12 0.93 -1.87 -6.18
C LEU A 12 -0.40 -1.70 -6.90
N PHE A 13 -0.39 -1.87 -8.22
CA PHE A 13 -1.60 -1.94 -9.02
C PHE A 13 -1.90 -3.40 -9.38
N VAL A 14 -3.11 -3.85 -9.10
CA VAL A 14 -3.57 -5.20 -9.44
C VAL A 14 -4.66 -5.08 -10.49
N CYS A 15 -4.53 -5.82 -11.58
CA CYS A 15 -5.47 -5.83 -12.69
C CYS A 15 -5.64 -7.24 -13.26
N SER A 16 -6.56 -7.38 -14.22
CA SER A 16 -6.87 -8.65 -14.87
C SER A 16 -7.54 -8.38 -16.21
N ASP A 17 -7.24 -9.17 -17.23
CA ASP A 17 -8.00 -9.14 -18.50
C ASP A 17 -9.42 -9.71 -18.35
N GLY A 18 -9.69 -10.42 -17.25
CA GLY A 18 -11.04 -10.89 -16.88
C GLY A 18 -11.89 -9.85 -16.14
N ASP A 19 -11.34 -8.67 -15.85
CA ASP A 19 -12.09 -7.56 -15.25
C ASP A 19 -12.83 -6.77 -16.34
N THR A 20 -14.14 -6.99 -16.44
CA THR A 20 -14.99 -6.32 -17.44
C THR A 20 -15.48 -4.94 -16.99
N LEU A 21 -15.22 -4.54 -15.74
CA LEU A 21 -15.63 -3.24 -15.20
C LEU A 21 -14.51 -2.21 -15.35
N VAL A 22 -13.27 -2.61 -15.08
CA VAL A 22 -12.10 -1.74 -15.19
C VAL A 22 -11.07 -2.41 -16.11
N PRO A 23 -10.91 -1.93 -17.36
CA PRO A 23 -9.96 -2.50 -18.29
C PRO A 23 -8.52 -2.44 -17.76
N ARG A 24 -7.74 -3.50 -17.99
CA ARG A 24 -6.31 -3.55 -17.66
C ARG A 24 -5.55 -2.32 -18.15
N ALA A 25 -5.81 -1.87 -19.38
CA ALA A 25 -5.16 -0.71 -19.97
C ALA A 25 -5.35 0.57 -19.13
N SER A 26 -6.54 0.79 -18.55
CA SER A 26 -6.78 1.94 -17.69
C SER A 26 -5.95 1.89 -16.40
N ILE A 27 -5.74 0.70 -15.84
CA ILE A 27 -4.86 0.50 -14.68
C ILE A 27 -3.40 0.75 -15.06
N GLU A 28 -2.95 0.25 -16.21
CA GLU A 28 -1.57 0.43 -16.69
C GLU A 28 -1.25 1.88 -17.02
N ASP A 29 -2.19 2.61 -17.61
CA ASP A 29 -2.05 4.03 -17.89
C ASP A 29 -1.90 4.84 -16.60
N PHE A 30 -2.69 4.51 -15.58
CA PHE A 30 -2.59 5.18 -14.29
C PHE A 30 -1.31 4.79 -13.52
N ALA A 31 -0.91 3.52 -13.56
CA ALA A 31 0.36 3.05 -13.00
C ALA A 31 1.55 3.79 -13.63
N ARG A 32 1.55 3.94 -14.96
CA ARG A 32 2.57 4.71 -15.68
C ARG A 32 2.58 6.18 -15.25
N HIS A 33 1.40 6.81 -15.14
CA HIS A 33 1.30 8.17 -14.64
C HIS A 33 1.87 8.34 -13.22
N ARG A 34 1.66 7.36 -12.33
CA ARG A 34 2.22 7.38 -10.97
C ARG A 34 3.75 7.24 -10.99
N ALA A 35 4.29 6.37 -11.82
CA ALA A 35 5.73 6.24 -12.02
C ALA A 35 6.35 7.55 -12.54
N GLU A 36 5.69 8.23 -13.49
CA GLU A 36 6.09 9.56 -13.98
C GLU A 36 6.06 10.65 -12.90
N CYS A 37 5.20 10.49 -11.88
CA CYS A 37 5.16 11.36 -10.69
C CYS A 37 6.23 10.99 -9.64
N GLY A 38 7.07 9.99 -9.90
CA GLY A 38 8.15 9.56 -9.00
C GLY A 38 7.78 8.44 -8.02
N ALA A 39 6.61 7.81 -8.15
CA ALA A 39 6.23 6.67 -7.30
C ALA A 39 7.02 5.41 -7.71
N ASP A 40 7.32 4.54 -6.75
CA ASP A 40 7.87 3.21 -7.01
C ASP A 40 6.71 2.24 -7.31
N VAL A 41 6.44 2.02 -8.59
CA VAL A 41 5.23 1.32 -9.04
C VAL A 41 5.52 -0.12 -9.41
N GLU A 42 4.74 -1.05 -8.86
CA GLU A 42 4.64 -2.44 -9.32
C GLU A 42 3.23 -2.71 -9.85
N THR A 43 3.14 -3.47 -10.94
CA THR A 43 1.85 -3.91 -11.51
C THR A 43 1.79 -5.44 -11.54
N LEU A 44 0.70 -6.01 -11.04
CA LEU A 44 0.38 -7.43 -11.11
C LEU A 44 -0.86 -7.63 -11.99
N CYS A 45 -0.67 -8.24 -13.16
CA CYS A 45 -1.78 -8.75 -13.96
C CYS A 45 -2.10 -10.18 -13.54
N VAL A 46 -3.32 -10.42 -13.10
CA VAL A 46 -3.83 -11.71 -12.66
C VAL A 46 -4.72 -12.30 -13.75
N ASP A 47 -4.37 -13.48 -14.26
CA ASP A 47 -5.05 -14.10 -15.39
C ASP A 47 -6.55 -14.34 -15.11
N ASN A 48 -7.43 -13.87 -16.00
CA ASN A 48 -8.86 -14.21 -16.06
C ASN A 48 -9.63 -14.14 -14.71
N SER A 49 -9.32 -13.17 -13.87
CA SER A 49 -10.07 -12.91 -12.63
C SER A 49 -11.07 -11.77 -12.78
N ALA A 50 -12.28 -11.95 -12.25
CA ALA A 50 -13.30 -10.91 -12.23
C ALA A 50 -12.93 -9.76 -11.27
N HIS A 51 -13.61 -8.61 -11.41
CA HIS A 51 -13.48 -7.48 -10.50
C HIS A 51 -13.64 -7.92 -9.03
N VAL A 52 -12.71 -7.50 -8.15
CA VAL A 52 -12.67 -7.85 -6.71
C VAL A 52 -12.42 -9.35 -6.42
N ALA A 53 -12.11 -10.17 -7.42
CA ALA A 53 -11.91 -11.62 -7.23
C ALA A 53 -10.44 -12.07 -7.24
N HIS A 54 -9.47 -11.15 -7.35
CA HIS A 54 -8.05 -11.50 -7.54
C HIS A 54 -7.49 -12.39 -6.44
N PHE A 55 -7.73 -12.06 -5.16
CA PHE A 55 -7.27 -12.87 -4.03
C PHE A 55 -7.97 -14.23 -3.98
N LYS A 56 -9.26 -14.28 -4.29
CA LYS A 56 -10.04 -15.53 -4.28
C LYS A 56 -9.53 -16.51 -5.34
N SER A 57 -9.24 -16.01 -6.54
CA SER A 57 -8.79 -16.85 -7.66
C SER A 57 -7.29 -17.16 -7.61
N HIS A 58 -6.47 -16.25 -7.09
CA HIS A 58 -5.02 -16.36 -7.11
C HIS A 58 -4.39 -15.90 -5.77
N PRO A 59 -4.70 -16.60 -4.67
CA PRO A 59 -4.31 -16.17 -3.33
C PRO A 59 -2.79 -16.09 -3.15
N GLU A 60 -2.03 -17.02 -3.73
CA GLU A 60 -0.56 -17.04 -3.62
C GLU A 60 0.08 -15.86 -4.36
N LYS A 61 -0.29 -15.63 -5.63
CA LYS A 61 0.24 -14.50 -6.42
C LYS A 61 -0.10 -13.17 -5.76
N TYR A 62 -1.35 -13.02 -5.31
CA TYR A 62 -1.80 -11.80 -4.64
C TYR A 62 -1.05 -11.57 -3.32
N THR A 63 -0.95 -12.59 -2.46
CA THR A 63 -0.27 -12.48 -1.15
C THR A 63 1.20 -12.16 -1.33
N ALA A 64 1.88 -12.80 -2.28
CA ALA A 64 3.28 -12.53 -2.55
C ALA A 64 3.52 -11.08 -3.03
N ALA A 65 2.62 -10.54 -3.88
CA ALA A 65 2.71 -9.15 -4.32
C ALA A 65 2.47 -8.16 -3.18
N VAL A 66 1.48 -8.42 -2.33
CA VAL A 66 1.22 -7.59 -1.14
C VAL A 66 2.39 -7.63 -0.16
N ALA A 67 2.97 -8.81 0.10
CA ALA A 67 4.15 -8.94 0.96
C ALA A 67 5.33 -8.08 0.45
N ARG A 68 5.64 -8.15 -0.86
CA ARG A 68 6.68 -7.31 -1.48
C ARG A 68 6.38 -5.81 -1.34
N LEU A 69 5.13 -5.40 -1.48
CA LEU A 69 4.75 -4.00 -1.26
C LEU A 69 5.05 -3.57 0.18
N LEU A 70 4.66 -4.40 1.16
CA LEU A 70 4.89 -4.10 2.58
C LEU A 70 6.37 -3.99 2.91
N ASP A 71 7.20 -4.91 2.39
CA ASP A 71 8.65 -4.87 2.57
C ASP A 71 9.25 -3.57 2.02
N ARG A 72 8.80 -3.12 0.83
CA ARG A 72 9.26 -1.86 0.22
C ARG A 72 8.80 -0.63 0.98
N LEU A 73 7.57 -0.64 1.51
CA LEU A 73 7.06 0.44 2.36
C LEU A 73 7.86 0.56 3.66
N GLN A 74 8.14 -0.58 4.32
CA GLN A 74 8.94 -0.60 5.54
C GLN A 74 10.36 -0.09 5.28
N ALA A 75 11.00 -0.53 4.19
CA ALA A 75 12.33 -0.05 3.82
C ALA A 75 12.37 1.47 3.57
N GLN A 76 11.30 2.06 3.03
CA GLN A 76 11.20 3.52 2.86
C GLN A 76 11.02 4.27 4.17
N GLU A 77 10.27 3.71 5.13
CA GLU A 77 10.10 4.30 6.46
C GLU A 77 11.40 4.28 7.27
N GLU A 78 12.16 3.19 7.18
CA GLU A 78 13.49 3.06 7.81
C GLU A 78 14.55 3.97 7.18
N ALA A 79 14.44 4.25 5.88
CA ALA A 79 15.33 5.17 5.16
C ALA A 79 14.99 6.65 5.39
N ALA A 80 13.77 6.96 5.85
CA ALA A 80 13.39 8.32 6.21
C ALA A 80 14.09 8.73 7.51
N PRO A 81 14.62 9.96 7.65
CA PRO A 81 15.19 10.42 8.90
C PRO A 81 14.13 10.31 10.00
N ALA A 82 14.47 9.63 11.10
CA ALA A 82 13.55 9.36 12.21
C ALA A 82 12.85 10.64 12.69
N GLN A 83 11.63 10.86 12.20
CA GLN A 83 10.78 11.93 12.70
C GLN A 83 10.05 11.39 13.93
N GLY A 84 10.54 11.81 15.10
CA GLY A 84 9.78 11.93 16.35
C GLY A 84 9.11 10.66 16.86
N THR A 85 9.72 10.05 17.88
CA THR A 85 9.06 9.15 18.84
C THR A 85 7.59 9.52 19.06
N ARG A 86 6.68 8.65 18.63
CA ARG A 86 5.28 8.68 19.04
C ARG A 86 5.26 8.53 20.57
N GLU A 87 5.02 9.64 21.27
CA GLU A 87 5.01 9.72 22.72
C GLU A 87 3.98 8.72 23.26
N ARG A 88 4.46 7.67 23.93
CA ARG A 88 3.58 6.77 24.69
C ARG A 88 3.10 7.55 25.89
N VAL A 89 1.83 7.96 25.89
CA VAL A 89 1.18 8.48 27.09
C VAL A 89 1.13 7.34 28.10
N ALA A 90 1.95 7.44 29.14
CA ALA A 90 1.87 6.60 30.32
C ALA A 90 0.72 7.13 31.19
N ASP A 91 -0.31 6.31 31.37
CA ASP A 91 -1.37 6.55 32.34
C ASP A 91 -0.89 6.05 33.72
N GLU A 92 -0.28 6.94 34.51
CA GLU A 92 0.05 6.68 35.91
C GLU A 92 -1.17 6.97 36.80
N GLY A 93 -1.97 5.93 37.05
CA GLY A 93 -3.01 5.94 38.07
C GLY A 93 -2.47 5.61 39.46
N GLU A 94 -1.76 6.53 40.11
CA GLU A 94 -1.34 6.40 41.51
C GLU A 94 -2.42 7.00 42.44
N MET A 95 -3.38 6.19 42.92
CA MET A 95 -4.31 6.61 43.98
C MET A 95 -3.89 6.04 45.34
N ARG A 96 -3.34 6.95 46.15
CA ARG A 96 -3.04 6.78 47.58
C ARG A 96 -4.26 6.28 48.35
N ALA A 97 -4.09 5.21 49.11
CA ALA A 97 -4.93 4.91 50.26
C ALA A 97 -4.05 4.94 51.52
N ARG A 98 -4.15 6.05 52.27
CA ARG A 98 -3.85 6.07 53.70
C ARG A 98 -5.10 5.57 54.42
N LEU A 99 -4.95 4.58 55.28
CA LEU A 99 -5.54 4.47 56.62
C LEU A 99 -4.92 3.24 57.32
#